data_AF-W1XLM3-F1
#
_entry.id   AF-W1XLM3-F1
#
_cell.length_a   1.000
_cell.length_b   1.000
_cell.length_c   1.000
_cell.angle_alpha   90.00
_cell.angle_beta   90.00
_cell.angle_gamma   90.00
#
_symmetry.space_group_name_H-M   'P 1'
#
loop_
_entity.id
_entity.type
_entity.pdbx_description
1 polymer ?
#
loop_
_entity_poly.entity_id
_entity_poly.type
_entity_poly.pdbx_seq_one_letter_code
_entity_poly.pdbx_strand_id
1 'polypeptide(L)'
;AVFVGIGVKKAFKREAGPLIAVCMGVITGVGGGIIRDVLAREIPMILRTEIYATACIIGGIVHATAYYTFSVPLETASMMGMV
;
A
#
# COMPACT_ATOMS: atom_id res chain seq x y z
N ALA A 1 -5.18 2.64 4.20
CA ALA A 1 -3.78 2.46 4.67
C ALA A 1 -3.47 1.01 5.11
N VAL A 2 -4.26 0.38 5.99
CA VAL A 2 -3.97 -0.96 6.55
C VAL A 2 -3.59 -2.02 5.50
N PHE A 3 -4.39 -2.17 4.45
CA PHE A 3 -4.12 -3.16 3.38
C PHE A 3 -2.84 -2.87 2.59
N VAL A 4 -2.44 -1.61 2.46
CA VAL A 4 -1.16 -1.21 1.86
C VAL A 4 -0.01 -1.71 2.74
N GLY A 5 -0.08 -1.49 4.05
CA GLY A 5 0.93 -1.97 4.99
C GLY A 5 1.09 -3.49 4.98
N ILE A 6 -0.01 -4.24 4.85
CA ILE A 6 0.01 -5.70 4.71
C ILE A 6 0.70 -6.13 3.41
N GLY A 7 0.39 -5.49 2.28
CA GLY A 7 0.99 -5.79 0.98
C GLY A 7 2.50 -5.51 0.95
N VAL A 8 2.91 -4.33 1.44
CA VAL A 8 4.33 -3.94 1.57
C VAL A 8 5.09 -4.93 2.46
N LYS A 9 4.54 -5.25 3.66
CA LYS A 9 5.16 -6.20 4.58
C LYS A 9 5.34 -7.57 3.94
N LYS A 10 4.34 -8.05 3.21
CA LYS A 10 4.39 -9.36 2.55
C LYS A 10 5.40 -9.40 1.41
N ALA A 11 5.57 -8.30 0.69
CA ALA A 11 6.59 -8.17 -0.35
C ALA A 11 8.00 -8.20 0.24
N PHE A 12 8.28 -7.43 1.30
CA PHE A 12 9.58 -7.47 1.96
C PHE A 12 9.89 -8.81 2.64
N LYS A 13 8.88 -9.50 3.17
CA LYS A 13 9.04 -10.90 3.64
C LYS A 13 9.44 -11.89 2.54
N ARG A 14 9.26 -11.53 1.28
CA ARG A 14 9.71 -12.30 0.11
C ARG A 14 10.98 -11.71 -0.52
N GLU A 15 11.70 -10.88 0.23
CA GLU A 15 12.95 -10.23 -0.20
C GLU A 15 12.79 -9.39 -1.48
N ALA A 16 11.56 -8.91 -1.75
CA ALA A 16 11.30 -8.06 -2.89
C ALA A 16 11.87 -6.65 -2.68
N GLY A 17 12.28 -6.02 -3.78
CA GLY A 17 12.80 -4.65 -3.75
C GLY A 17 11.73 -3.61 -3.34
N PRO A 18 12.16 -2.39 -2.94
CA PRO A 18 11.27 -1.34 -2.42
C PRO A 18 10.14 -0.97 -3.37
N LEU A 19 10.44 -0.86 -4.67
CA LEU A 19 9.45 -0.52 -5.69
C LEU A 19 8.34 -1.58 -5.77
N ILE A 20 8.73 -2.87 -5.80
CA ILE A 20 7.79 -3.99 -5.82
C ILE A 20 6.94 -3.98 -4.55
N ALA A 21 7.54 -3.67 -3.40
CA ALA A 21 6.81 -3.61 -2.14
C ALA A 21 5.75 -2.51 -2.13
N VAL A 22 6.08 -1.31 -2.61
CA VAL A 22 5.11 -0.20 -2.75
C VAL A 22 4.01 -0.56 -3.73
N CYS A 23 4.33 -1.08 -4.91
CA CYS A 23 3.34 -1.51 -5.91
C CYS A 23 2.42 -2.59 -5.33
N MET A 24 2.96 -3.59 -4.63
CA MET A 24 2.16 -4.66 -4.03
C MET A 24 1.26 -4.11 -2.92
N GLY A 25 1.73 -3.16 -2.13
CA GLY A 25 0.93 -2.41 -1.17
C GLY A 25 -0.25 -1.70 -1.82
N VAL A 26 0.01 -0.89 -2.86
CA VAL A 26 -1.03 -0.12 -3.56
C VAL A 26 -2.04 -1.04 -4.23
N ILE A 27 -1.59 -2.09 -4.91
CA ILE A 27 -2.47 -3.08 -5.55
C ILE A 27 -3.36 -3.77 -4.50
N THR A 28 -2.80 -4.14 -3.35
CA THR A 28 -3.58 -4.76 -2.27
C THR A 28 -4.58 -3.77 -1.67
N GLY A 29 -4.18 -2.51 -1.47
CA GLY A 29 -5.01 -1.48 -0.87
C GLY A 29 -6.16 -1.03 -1.75
N VAL A 30 -5.92 -0.87 -3.06
CA VAL A 30 -6.92 -0.33 -4.00
C VAL A 30 -7.65 -1.46 -4.72
N GLY A 31 -7.00 -2.58 -5.00
CA GLY A 31 -7.57 -3.69 -5.79
C GLY A 31 -8.90 -4.20 -5.25
N GLY A 32 -9.03 -4.32 -3.93
CA GLY A 32 -10.30 -4.70 -3.30
C GLY A 32 -11.42 -3.67 -3.52
N GLY A 33 -11.09 -2.38 -3.47
CA GLY A 33 -12.03 -1.29 -3.77
C GLY A 33 -12.47 -1.28 -5.23
N ILE A 34 -11.52 -1.49 -6.16
CA ILE A 34 -11.83 -1.59 -7.59
C ILE A 34 -12.79 -2.75 -7.85
N ILE A 35 -12.51 -3.94 -7.30
CA ILE A 35 -13.37 -5.12 -7.48
C ILE A 35 -14.78 -4.84 -6.93
N ARG A 36 -14.88 -4.26 -5.74
CA ARG A 36 -16.17 -3.89 -5.13
C ARG A 36 -16.96 -2.94 -6.03
N ASP A 37 -16.31 -1.88 -6.52
CA ASP A 37 -16.99 -0.85 -7.30
C ASP A 37 -17.42 -1.37 -8.68
N VAL A 38 -16.60 -2.20 -9.33
CA VAL A 38 -16.93 -2.88 -10.59
C VAL A 38 -18.13 -3.81 -10.43
N LEU A 39 -18.18 -4.60 -9.34
CA LEU A 39 -19.32 -5.47 -9.04
C LEU A 39 -20.60 -4.66 -8.76
N ALA A 40 -20.48 -3.48 -8.17
CA ALA A 40 -21.58 -2.54 -7.98
C ALA A 40 -22.01 -1.79 -9.27
N ARG A 41 -21.30 -2.01 -10.39
CA ARG A 41 -21.46 -1.26 -11.66
C ARG A 41 -21.24 0.26 -11.49
N GLU A 42 -20.39 0.65 -10.55
CA GLU A 42 -20.00 2.03 -10.34
C GLU A 42 -18.58 2.28 -10.87
N ILE A 43 -18.28 3.52 -11.29
CA ILE A 43 -16.91 3.90 -11.64
C ILE A 43 -16.06 3.84 -10.36
N PRO A 44 -14.95 3.08 -10.34
CA PRO A 44 -14.11 2.92 -9.16
C PRO A 44 -13.70 4.23 -8.51
N MET A 45 -13.71 4.28 -7.18
CA MET A 45 -13.34 5.49 -6.44
C MET A 45 -11.94 5.98 -6.81
N ILE A 46 -11.00 5.09 -7.12
CA ILE A 46 -9.65 5.51 -7.50
C ILE A 46 -9.63 6.39 -8.77
N LEU A 47 -10.61 6.24 -9.67
CA LEU A 47 -10.75 7.06 -10.87
C LEU A 47 -11.56 8.34 -10.62
N ARG A 48 -12.21 8.45 -9.46
CA ARG A 48 -13.02 9.63 -9.07
C ARG A 48 -12.33 10.53 -8.04
N THR A 49 -11.55 9.96 -7.12
CA THR A 49 -10.91 10.67 -6.02
C THR A 49 -9.40 10.44 -6.03
N GLU A 50 -8.65 11.44 -6.51
CA GLU A 50 -7.19 11.40 -6.60
C GLU A 50 -6.50 11.19 -5.24
N ILE A 51 -7.15 11.62 -4.16
CA ILE A 51 -6.67 11.49 -2.78
C ILE A 51 -6.51 10.02 -2.37
N TYR A 52 -7.34 9.11 -2.91
CA TYR A 52 -7.31 7.71 -2.52
C TYR A 52 -6.05 6.99 -3.04
N ALA A 53 -5.69 7.25 -4.29
CA ALA A 53 -4.47 6.71 -4.91
C ALA A 53 -3.22 7.25 -4.22
N THR A 54 -3.17 8.58 -4.05
CA THR A 54 -2.01 9.27 -3.49
C THR A 54 -1.77 8.90 -2.04
N ALA A 55 -2.82 8.80 -1.20
CA ALA A 55 -2.69 8.32 0.18
C ALA A 55 -2.11 6.90 0.26
N CYS A 56 -2.53 5.99 -0.63
CA CYS A 56 -2.00 4.63 -0.68
C CYS A 56 -0.52 4.60 -1.09
N ILE A 57 -0.13 5.43 -2.07
CA ILE A 57 1.25 5.55 -2.53
C ILE A 57 2.13 6.12 -1.41
N ILE A 58 1.70 7.21 -0.75
CA ILE A 58 2.45 7.85 0.33
C ILE A 58 2.67 6.88 1.49
N GLY A 59 1.62 6.20 1.97
CA GLY A 59 1.75 5.22 3.05
C GLY A 59 2.67 4.04 2.69
N GLY A 60 2.64 3.60 1.43
CA GLY A 60 3.56 2.60 0.91
C GLY A 60 5.01 3.06 0.89
N ILE A 61 5.26 4.29 0.42
CA ILE A 61 6.60 4.91 0.40
C ILE A 61 7.14 5.06 1.82
N VAL A 62 6.35 5.59 2.76
CA VAL A 62 6.76 5.76 4.17
C VAL A 62 7.15 4.43 4.81
N HIS A 63 6.35 3.37 4.59
CA HIS A 63 6.70 2.03 5.06
C HIS A 63 8.00 1.52 4.43
N ALA A 64 8.12 1.63 3.10
CA ALA A 64 9.27 1.14 2.36
C ALA A 64 10.57 1.86 2.73
N THR A 65 10.55 3.18 2.92
CA THR A 65 11.71 3.96 3.34
C THR A 65 12.08 3.70 4.81
N ALA A 66 11.09 3.57 5.70
CA ALA A 66 11.33 3.21 7.10
C ALA A 66 12.05 1.85 7.22
N TYR A 67 11.64 0.87 6.42
CA TYR A 67 12.27 -0.45 6.43
C TYR A 67 13.64 -0.44 5.71
N TYR A 68 13.71 0.10 4.49
CA TYR A 68 14.89 -0.03 3.64
C TYR A 68 16.02 0.94 4.00
N THR A 69 15.70 2.19 4.37
CA THR A 69 16.71 3.22 4.68
C THR A 69 17.05 3.25 6.16
N PHE A 70 16.04 3.15 7.04
CA PHE A 70 16.24 3.27 8.49
C PHE A 70 16.42 1.91 9.19
N SER A 71 16.36 0.79 8.45
CA SER A 71 16.47 -0.58 8.98
C SER A 71 15.54 -0.86 10.17
N VAL A 72 14.39 -0.17 10.21
CA VAL A 72 13.41 -0.32 11.28
C VAL A 72 12.73 -1.69 11.14
N PRO A 73 12.47 -2.41 12.24
CA PRO A 73 11.73 -3.67 12.19
C PRO A 73 10.40 -3.54 11.43
N LEU A 74 10.04 -4.57 10.64
CA LEU A 74 8.83 -4.59 9.79
C LEU A 74 7.54 -4.27 10.56
N GLU A 75 7.48 -4.62 11.84
CA GLU A 75 6.33 -4.35 12.70
C GLU A 75 6.15 -2.85 12.94
N THR A 76 7.22 -2.17 13.36
CA THR A 76 7.22 -0.73 13.60
C THR A 76 7.07 0.07 12.31
N ALA A 77 7.74 -0.36 11.23
CA ALA A 77 7.62 0.27 9.90
C ALA A 77 6.18 0.19 9.36
N SER A 78 5.48 -0.91 9.63
CA SER A 78 4.07 -1.07 9.23
C SER A 78 3.13 -0.11 9.97
N MET A 79 3.42 0.19 11.24
CA MET A 79 2.65 1.18 12.00
C MET A 79 2.88 2.59 11.46
N MET A 80 4.11 2.94 11.09
CA MET A 80 4.42 4.26 10.53
C MET A 80 3.75 4.53 9.19
N GLY A 81 3.65 3.52 8.31
CA GLY A 81 2.94 3.66 7.03
C GLY A 81 1.42 3.54 7.12
N MET A 82 0.87 3.23 8.30
CA MET A 82 -0.57 3.15 8.56
C MET A 82 -1.17 4.46 9.10
N VAL A 83 -0.34 5.36 9.64
CA VAL A 83 -0.70 6.72 10.05
C VAL A 83 -0.85 7.62 8.82
#